data_AF-A0A7C3VS91-F1
#
_entry.id   AF-A0A7C3VS91-F1
#
_cell.length_a   1.000
_cell.length_b   1.000
_cell.length_c   1.000
_cell.angle_alpha   90.00
_cell.angle_beta   90.00
_cell.angle_gamma   90.00
#
_symmetry.space_group_name_H-M   'P 1'
#
loop_
_entity.id
_entity.type
_entity.pdbx_description
1 polymer ?
#
loop_
_entity_poly.entity_id
_entity_poly.type
_entity_poly.pdbx_seq_one_letter_code
_entity_poly.pdbx_strand_id
1 'polypeptide(L)'
;MHAPRSLLATLALLLGLIATPASSATWLFAAAACPPWKETFDDPAKNATLAAACEKDLDLIVSGMKTALAIPDDHIIRLLDEDATGAGVSAALEQLAAQAKPEDRVILYINTHGGKIEALYRGYEVQDEI
;
A
#
# COMPACT_ATOMS: atom_id res chain seq x y z
N MET A 1 -64.32 3.84 44.99
CA MET A 1 -62.98 4.42 45.23
C MET A 1 -61.99 3.57 44.46
N HIS A 2 -61.57 4.02 43.27
CA HIS A 2 -60.77 3.24 42.32
C HIS A 2 -59.35 3.81 42.22
N ALA A 3 -58.37 2.92 42.22
CA ALA A 3 -56.95 3.20 42.29
C ALA A 3 -56.41 3.87 41.00
N PRO A 4 -55.40 4.75 41.11
CA PRO A 4 -54.77 5.37 39.95
C PRO A 4 -53.87 4.36 39.20
N ARG A 5 -54.06 4.31 37.88
CA ARG A 5 -53.28 3.51 36.93
C ARG A 5 -51.84 4.02 36.87
N SER A 6 -50.90 3.09 37.06
CA SER A 6 -49.47 3.29 36.84
C SER A 6 -49.20 3.76 35.41
N LEU A 7 -48.84 5.03 35.24
CA LEU A 7 -48.08 5.52 34.09
C LEU A 7 -46.61 5.23 34.36
N LEU A 8 -46.14 4.05 33.99
CA LEU A 8 -44.73 3.72 33.98
C LEU A 8 -44.40 3.05 32.64
N ALA A 9 -43.25 3.45 32.12
CA ALA A 9 -42.51 2.77 31.07
C ALA A 9 -43.03 2.89 29.63
N THR A 10 -42.67 3.97 28.95
CA THR A 10 -42.05 3.85 27.61
C THR A 10 -41.17 5.04 27.29
N LEU A 11 -40.09 5.24 28.08
CA LEU A 11 -38.98 6.06 27.61
C LEU A 11 -38.25 5.20 26.57
N ALA A 12 -38.69 5.32 25.32
CA ALA A 12 -38.11 4.66 24.17
C ALA A 12 -36.62 5.00 24.13
N LEU A 13 -35.81 3.99 24.39
CA LEU A 13 -34.37 3.98 24.26
C LEU A 13 -34.04 4.11 22.76
N LEU A 14 -34.23 5.31 22.21
CA LEU A 14 -33.57 5.75 20.97
C LEU A 14 -32.09 5.97 21.30
N LEU A 15 -31.41 4.87 21.66
CA LEU A 15 -29.98 4.74 21.43
C LEU A 15 -29.84 4.73 19.91
N GLY A 16 -29.71 5.93 19.35
CA GLY A 16 -29.34 6.11 17.97
C GLY A 16 -28.14 5.22 17.70
N LEU A 17 -28.27 4.36 16.69
CA LEU A 17 -27.14 3.82 15.98
C LEU A 17 -26.39 5.03 15.41
N ILE A 18 -25.53 5.63 16.23
CA ILE A 18 -24.40 6.40 15.72
C ILE A 18 -23.53 5.31 15.12
N ALA A 19 -23.74 5.04 13.82
CA ALA A 19 -22.79 4.28 13.05
C ALA A 19 -21.47 5.03 13.18
N THR A 20 -20.58 4.58 14.06
CA THR A 20 -19.21 5.04 14.05
C THR A 20 -18.73 4.77 12.64
N PRO A 21 -18.30 5.81 11.89
CA PRO A 21 -17.76 5.58 10.57
C PRO A 21 -16.69 4.51 10.73
N ALA A 22 -16.82 3.43 9.95
CA ALA A 22 -15.79 2.41 9.93
C ALA A 22 -14.46 3.14 9.71
N SER A 23 -13.53 3.00 10.65
CA SER A 23 -12.23 3.66 10.53
C SER A 23 -11.60 3.15 9.24
N SER A 24 -11.39 4.05 8.28
CA SER A 24 -10.65 3.77 7.05
C SER A 24 -9.28 3.23 7.43
N ALA A 25 -8.93 2.04 6.94
CA ALA A 25 -7.60 1.49 7.13
C ALA A 25 -6.60 2.20 6.18
N THR A 26 -5.32 2.16 6.53
CA THR A 26 -4.24 2.51 5.60
C THR A 26 -3.50 1.25 5.21
N TRP A 27 -3.23 1.09 3.92
CA TRP A 27 -2.41 0.04 3.34
C TRP A 27 -1.15 0.65 2.72
N LEU A 28 -0.03 -0.05 2.85
CA LEU A 28 1.22 0.29 2.19
C LEU A 28 1.65 -0.87 1.30
N PHE A 29 1.79 -0.60 0.01
CA PHE A 29 2.56 -1.43 -0.90
C PHE A 29 3.88 -0.73 -1.18
N ALA A 30 4.99 -1.40 -0.90
CA ALA A 30 6.33 -0.88 -1.09
C ALA A 30 7.18 -1.92 -1.83
N ALA A 31 7.68 -1.58 -3.01
CA ALA A 31 8.50 -2.48 -3.82
C ALA A 31 9.81 -1.79 -4.23
N ALA A 32 10.91 -2.54 -4.20
CA ALA A 32 12.18 -2.11 -4.80
C ALA A 32 12.84 -3.23 -5.59
N ALA A 33 13.46 -2.89 -6.71
CA ALA A 33 14.27 -3.81 -7.50
C ALA A 33 15.65 -3.19 -7.67
N CYS A 34 16.60 -3.67 -6.86
CA CYS A 34 17.95 -3.16 -6.65
C CYS A 34 18.92 -3.57 -7.79
N PRO A 35 20.10 -2.92 -7.94
CA PRO A 35 21.02 -3.18 -9.04
C PRO A 35 21.55 -4.62 -8.95
N PRO A 36 22.05 -5.20 -10.06
CA PRO A 36 22.76 -4.49 -11.14
C PRO A 36 21.92 -4.30 -12.42
N TRP A 37 21.13 -3.23 -12.50
CA TRP A 37 20.36 -2.88 -13.70
C TRP A 37 21.16 -1.99 -14.68
N LYS A 38 22.26 -1.35 -14.23
CA LYS A 38 23.17 -0.59 -15.08
C LYS A 38 24.35 -1.49 -15.42
N GLU A 39 24.34 -2.03 -16.63
CA GLU A 39 25.45 -2.80 -17.22
C GLU A 39 26.78 -2.00 -17.23
N THR A 40 26.73 -0.68 -17.05
CA THR A 40 27.91 0.20 -17.05
C THR A 40 28.73 0.15 -15.76
N PHE A 41 28.30 -0.58 -14.73
CA PHE A 41 29.08 -0.74 -13.51
C PHE A 41 29.81 -2.08 -13.52
N ASP A 42 30.92 -2.14 -14.26
CA ASP A 42 31.91 -3.23 -14.19
C ASP A 42 32.63 -3.33 -12.82
N ASP A 43 32.14 -2.62 -11.81
CA ASP A 43 32.69 -2.50 -10.47
C ASP A 43 31.73 -3.14 -9.46
N PRO A 44 31.98 -4.39 -9.04
CA PRO A 44 31.15 -5.09 -8.07
C PRO A 44 30.95 -4.34 -6.75
N ALA A 45 31.93 -3.55 -6.31
CA ALA A 45 31.83 -2.79 -5.06
C ALA A 45 30.81 -1.64 -5.18
N LYS A 46 30.73 -0.99 -6.35
CA LYS A 46 29.70 0.03 -6.62
C LYS A 46 28.31 -0.60 -6.69
N ASN A 47 28.17 -1.75 -7.34
CA ASN A 47 26.88 -2.44 -7.41
C ASN A 47 26.38 -2.84 -6.02
N ALA A 48 27.26 -3.39 -5.17
CA ALA A 48 26.92 -3.71 -3.80
C ALA A 48 26.52 -2.47 -2.98
N THR A 49 27.21 -1.35 -3.17
CA THR A 49 26.89 -0.08 -2.49
C THR A 49 25.52 0.45 -2.92
N LEU A 50 25.21 0.40 -4.21
CA LEU A 50 23.92 0.84 -4.75
C LEU A 50 22.77 -0.09 -4.32
N ALA A 51 22.99 -1.40 -4.29
CA ALA A 51 22.02 -2.36 -3.78
C ALA A 51 21.69 -2.11 -2.30
N ALA A 52 22.72 -1.94 -1.47
CA ALA A 52 22.54 -1.60 -0.06
C ALA A 52 21.80 -0.26 0.14
N ALA A 53 22.04 0.74 -0.72
CA ALA A 53 21.33 2.00 -0.65
C ALA A 53 19.84 1.84 -1.03
N CYS A 54 19.56 1.10 -2.10
CA CYS A 54 18.20 0.79 -2.56
C CYS A 54 17.37 0.05 -1.51
N GLU A 55 17.92 -1.01 -0.90
CA GLU A 55 17.28 -1.74 0.19
C GLU A 55 17.03 -0.83 1.40
N LYS A 56 18.03 -0.02 1.78
CA LYS A 56 17.90 0.93 2.89
C LYS A 56 16.79 1.95 2.66
N ASP A 57 16.64 2.47 1.45
CA ASP A 57 15.57 3.42 1.13
C ASP A 57 14.18 2.77 1.29
N LEU A 58 14.02 1.52 0.84
CA LEU A 58 12.80 0.75 1.03
C LEU A 58 12.47 0.60 2.53
N ASP A 59 13.47 0.23 3.35
CA ASP A 59 13.29 0.05 4.79
C ASP A 59 12.94 1.35 5.51
N LEU A 60 13.58 2.47 5.14
CA LEU A 60 13.28 3.78 5.70
C LEU A 60 11.87 4.24 5.36
N ILE A 61 11.40 3.99 4.13
CA ILE A 61 10.04 4.32 3.73
C ILE A 61 9.02 3.45 4.47
N VAL A 62 9.23 2.13 4.53
CA VAL A 62 8.32 1.21 5.23
C VAL A 62 8.23 1.57 6.71
N SER A 63 9.37 1.70 7.40
CA SER A 63 9.39 2.04 8.83
C SER A 63 8.86 3.43 9.12
N GLY A 64 9.18 4.42 8.28
CA GLY A 64 8.72 5.80 8.39
C GLY A 64 7.21 5.91 8.21
N MET A 65 6.65 5.31 7.16
CA MET A 65 5.21 5.31 6.89
C MET A 65 4.43 4.53 7.95
N LYS A 66 4.94 3.36 8.33
CA LYS A 66 4.38 2.55 9.44
C LYS A 66 4.22 3.40 10.68
N THR A 67 5.29 4.07 11.09
CA THR A 67 5.32 4.88 12.33
C THR A 67 4.43 6.11 12.21
N ALA A 68 4.57 6.88 11.12
CA ALA A 68 3.87 8.15 10.95
C ALA A 68 2.35 7.99 10.81
N LEU A 69 1.90 6.87 10.26
CA LEU A 69 0.50 6.62 9.94
C LEU A 69 -0.12 5.50 10.79
N ALA A 70 0.64 4.95 11.75
CA ALA A 70 0.24 3.81 12.58
C ALA A 70 -0.30 2.62 11.75
N ILE A 71 0.38 2.30 10.64
CA ILE A 71 -0.01 1.19 9.76
C ILE A 71 0.31 -0.14 10.47
N PRO A 72 -0.64 -1.07 10.63
CA PRO A 72 -0.34 -2.37 11.20
C PRO A 72 0.48 -3.23 10.22
N ASP A 73 1.26 -4.17 10.73
CA ASP A 73 2.19 -4.97 9.91
C ASP A 73 1.48 -5.82 8.84
N ASP A 74 0.26 -6.29 9.12
CA ASP A 74 -0.56 -7.05 8.17
C ASP A 74 -1.15 -6.19 7.05
N HIS A 75 -1.03 -4.86 7.13
CA HIS A 75 -1.41 -3.92 6.07
C HIS A 75 -0.21 -3.40 5.26
N ILE A 76 0.97 -4.00 5.44
CA ILE A 76 2.19 -3.64 4.73
C ILE A 76 2.60 -4.81 3.84
N ILE A 77 2.68 -4.56 2.54
CA ILE A 77 3.26 -5.47 1.56
C ILE A 77 4.61 -4.88 1.14
N ARG A 78 5.70 -5.59 1.44
CA ARG A 78 7.07 -5.21 1.09
C ARG A 78 7.65 -6.24 0.12
N LEU A 79 8.06 -5.80 -1.06
CA LEU A 79 8.76 -6.64 -2.05
C LEU A 79 10.16 -6.09 -2.32
N LEU A 80 11.15 -6.97 -2.37
CA LEU A 80 12.53 -6.63 -2.69
C LEU A 80 13.07 -7.66 -3.69
N ASP A 81 13.76 -7.18 -4.72
CA ASP A 81 14.54 -8.00 -5.67
C ASP A 81 13.78 -9.21 -6.23
N GLU A 82 14.10 -10.43 -5.81
CA GLU A 82 13.47 -11.67 -6.28
C GLU A 82 11.95 -11.71 -6.09
N ASP A 83 11.43 -10.95 -5.12
CA ASP A 83 10.00 -10.83 -4.86
C ASP A 83 9.37 -9.66 -5.66
N ALA A 84 10.16 -8.66 -6.04
CA ALA A 84 9.73 -7.48 -6.78
C ALA A 84 9.68 -7.68 -8.31
N THR A 85 9.52 -8.93 -8.76
CA THR A 85 9.31 -9.26 -10.17
C THR A 85 7.96 -8.74 -10.68
N GLY A 86 7.78 -8.62 -12.00
CA GLY A 86 6.48 -8.24 -12.58
C GLY A 86 5.32 -9.15 -12.13
N ALA A 87 5.58 -10.46 -11.99
CA ALA A 87 4.60 -11.41 -11.47
C ALA A 87 4.35 -11.20 -9.96
N GLY A 88 5.40 -10.99 -9.17
CA GLY A 88 5.29 -10.72 -7.73
C GLY A 88 4.52 -9.43 -7.43
N VAL A 89 4.84 -8.34 -8.14
CA VAL A 89 4.13 -7.05 -8.05
C VAL A 89 2.66 -7.22 -8.43
N SER A 90 2.36 -7.91 -9.53
CA SER A 90 0.98 -8.12 -9.98
C SER A 90 0.18 -8.91 -8.95
N ALA A 91 0.71 -10.02 -8.44
CA ALA A 91 0.07 -10.84 -7.43
C ALA A 91 -0.17 -10.07 -6.12
N ALA A 92 0.80 -9.27 -5.69
CA ALA A 92 0.69 -8.43 -4.50
C ALA A 92 -0.40 -7.35 -4.64
N LEU A 93 -0.51 -6.71 -5.81
CA LEU A 93 -1.56 -5.73 -6.08
C LEU A 93 -2.95 -6.38 -6.16
N GLU A 94 -3.06 -7.58 -6.73
CA GLU A 94 -4.31 -8.36 -6.71
C GLU A 94 -4.72 -8.74 -5.29
N GLN A 95 -3.76 -9.20 -4.48
CA GLN A 95 -3.98 -9.49 -3.06
C GLN A 95 -4.42 -8.24 -2.28
N LEU A 96 -3.82 -7.09 -2.56
CA LEU A 96 -4.20 -5.82 -1.94
C LEU A 96 -5.62 -5.41 -2.34
N ALA A 97 -5.95 -5.50 -3.63
CA ALA A 97 -7.28 -5.18 -4.15
C ALA A 97 -8.37 -6.09 -3.57
N ALA A 98 -8.05 -7.34 -3.25
CA ALA A 98 -8.98 -8.27 -2.62
C ALA A 98 -9.26 -7.98 -1.13
N GLN A 99 -8.35 -7.28 -0.44
CA GLN A 99 -8.44 -7.01 0.99
C GLN A 99 -8.86 -5.58 1.32
N ALA A 100 -8.42 -4.61 0.52
CA ALA A 100 -8.72 -3.20 0.70
C ALA A 100 -10.20 -2.91 0.43
N LYS A 101 -10.77 -2.01 1.23
CA LYS A 101 -12.16 -1.55 1.08
C LYS A 101 -12.23 -0.21 0.34
N PRO A 102 -13.38 0.17 -0.23
CA PRO A 102 -13.54 1.46 -0.93
C PRO A 102 -13.17 2.69 -0.09
N GLU A 103 -13.36 2.62 1.22
CA GLU A 103 -13.02 3.69 2.16
C GLU A 103 -11.55 3.70 2.59
N ASP A 104 -10.79 2.63 2.32
CA ASP A 104 -9.39 2.53 2.75
C ASP A 104 -8.47 3.46 1.95
N ARG A 105 -7.38 3.88 2.59
CA ARG A 105 -6.28 4.60 1.93
C ARG A 105 -5.21 3.61 1.50
N VAL A 106 -4.84 3.63 0.22
CA VAL A 106 -3.72 2.86 -0.32
C VAL A 106 -2.56 3.78 -0.66
N ILE A 107 -1.36 3.44 -0.19
CA ILE A 107 -0.10 4.13 -0.52
C ILE A 107 0.76 3.16 -1.32
N LEU A 108 1.24 3.61 -2.49
CA LEU A 108 2.17 2.86 -3.33
C LEU A 108 3.54 3.55 -3.31
N TYR A 109 4.58 2.82 -2.94
CA TYR A 109 5.97 3.22 -3.07
C TYR A 109 6.69 2.23 -3.98
N ILE A 110 7.35 2.73 -5.03
CA ILE A 110 8.06 1.92 -6.00
C ILE A 110 9.43 2.56 -6.23
N ASN A 111 10.49 1.82 -5.91
CA ASN A 111 11.87 2.21 -6.17
C ASN A 111 12.50 1.23 -7.17
N THR A 112 12.28 1.50 -8.44
CA THR A 112 12.71 0.63 -9.53
C THR A 112 13.33 1.44 -10.64
N HIS A 113 14.02 0.75 -11.55
CA HIS A 113 14.41 1.37 -12.80
C HIS A 113 13.24 1.43 -13.76
N GLY A 114 13.01 2.65 -14.26
CA GLY A 114 12.17 2.90 -15.40
C GLY A 114 12.87 2.49 -16.70
N GLY A 115 12.07 2.23 -17.73
CA GLY A 115 12.55 1.80 -19.03
C GLY A 115 11.58 2.16 -20.14
N LYS A 116 12.03 2.06 -21.38
CA LYS A 116 11.16 2.26 -22.54
C LYS A 116 10.51 0.94 -22.91
N ILE A 117 9.18 0.94 -22.96
CA ILE A 117 8.44 -0.13 -23.60
C ILE A 117 7.98 0.42 -24.95
N GLU A 118 8.37 -0.23 -26.04
CA GLU A 118 7.77 0.04 -27.35
C GLU A 118 6.28 -0.31 -27.27
N ALA A 119 5.45 0.73 -27.13
CA ALA A 119 4.02 0.58 -26.99
C ALA A 119 3.29 1.56 -27.89
N LEU A 120 2.23 1.07 -28.54
CA LEU A 120 1.25 1.90 -29.22
C LEU A 120 0.14 2.26 -28.24
N TYR A 121 0.14 3.47 -27.70
CA TYR A 121 -0.95 3.97 -26.88
C TYR A 121 -1.91 4.77 -27.76
N ARG A 122 -3.18 4.34 -27.86
CA ARG A 122 -4.21 4.99 -28.69
C ARG A 122 -3.77 5.25 -30.16
N GLY A 123 -2.92 4.37 -30.70
CA GLY A 123 -2.48 4.43 -32.10
C GLY A 123 -1.24 5.28 -32.39
N TYR A 124 -0.55 5.80 -31.37
CA TYR A 124 0.76 6.46 -31.54
C TYR A 124 1.84 5.77 -30.70
N GLU A 125 3.08 5.81 -31.19
CA GLU A 125 4.24 5.29 -30.46
C GLU A 125 4.52 6.15 -29.22
N VAL A 126 4.68 5.48 -28.07
CA VAL A 126 5.18 6.10 -26.85
C VAL A 126 6.70 5.97 -26.86
N GLN A 127 7.42 7.09 -26.94
CA GLN A 127 8.89 7.11 -26.96
C GLN A 127 9.55 7.53 -25.62
N ASP A 128 8.74 7.74 -24.59
CA ASP A 128 9.20 8.17 -23.27
C ASP A 128 9.54 6.99 -22.35
N GLU A 129 10.45 7.25 -21.41
CA GLU A 129 10.74 6.34 -20.29
C GLU A 129 9.52 6.29 -19.36
N ILE A 130 9.06 5.09 -19.01
CA ILE A 130 8.10 4.85 -17.94
C ILE A 130 8.87 4.70 -16.64
#